data_AF-A0A2G3L6A1-F1
#
_entry.id   AF-A0A2G3L6A1-F1
#
_cell.length_a   1.000
_cell.length_b   1.000
_cell.length_c   1.000
_cell.angle_alpha   90.00
_cell.angle_beta   90.00
_cell.angle_gamma   90.00
#
_symmetry.space_group_name_H-M   'P 1'
#
loop_
_entity.id
_entity.type
_entity.pdbx_description
1 polymer ?
#
loop_
_entity_poly.entity_id
_entity_poly.type
_entity_poly.pdbx_seq_one_letter_code
_entity_poly.pdbx_strand_id
1 'polypeptide(L)'
;DAQARDPAGDNAPGMVLLKQAAKLGATFSAAAVTHKTVAYASHLGPAKANASVLDEKAAPLPAFQTSVSGMLSQENTAAARRDAAGKPTSPGDDKLPHSSDAIIAIAARAGLGVLAGQDIQLVNGETTSLMSGQDTQFVGGGQLRVHSGQAIGALAGVVKAGENNIGLQLIAAKQAIDLQAQADVLNVQAREEVNIVSAAAHIDWAAAKSIRLSTAGGANITIEGGNITV
;
A
#
# COMPACT_ATOMS: atom_id res chain seq x y z
N ASP A 1 -18.22 36.90 -17.63
CA ASP A 1 -16.88 36.98 -18.23
C ASP A 1 -16.43 35.63 -18.74
N ALA A 2 -16.27 35.48 -20.06
CA ALA A 2 -15.66 34.27 -20.63
C ALA A 2 -14.13 34.22 -20.40
N GLN A 3 -13.52 35.36 -20.04
CA GLN A 3 -12.10 35.51 -19.72
C GLN A 3 -11.73 35.06 -18.29
N ALA A 4 -12.70 34.69 -17.46
CA ALA A 4 -12.50 34.20 -16.09
C ALA A 4 -12.71 32.69 -15.96
N ARG A 5 -12.66 31.94 -17.08
CA ARG A 5 -12.80 30.49 -17.09
C ARG A 5 -11.43 29.84 -17.21
N ASP A 6 -11.17 28.88 -16.34
CA ASP A 6 -9.94 28.09 -16.39
C ASP A 6 -9.82 27.34 -17.74
N PRO A 7 -8.59 27.12 -18.24
CA PRO A 7 -8.35 26.37 -19.46
C PRO A 7 -9.00 24.99 -19.44
N ALA A 8 -9.49 24.54 -20.61
CA ALA A 8 -9.87 23.15 -20.79
C ALA A 8 -8.64 22.25 -20.60
N GLY A 9 -8.67 21.39 -19.57
CA GLY A 9 -7.53 20.57 -19.15
C GLY A 9 -6.96 20.95 -17.79
N ASP A 10 -7.38 22.08 -17.21
CA ASP A 10 -7.00 22.41 -15.84
C ASP A 10 -7.56 21.37 -14.85
N ASN A 11 -6.64 20.75 -14.12
CA ASN A 11 -6.91 19.74 -13.09
C ASN A 11 -6.17 20.09 -11.79
N ALA A 12 -5.99 21.38 -11.48
CA ALA A 12 -5.30 21.82 -10.27
C ALA A 12 -5.79 21.11 -8.98
N PRO A 13 -7.11 20.92 -8.74
CA PRO A 13 -7.57 20.15 -7.58
C PRO A 13 -7.15 18.67 -7.60
N GLY A 14 -7.22 18.01 -8.76
CA GLY A 14 -6.80 16.61 -8.90
C GLY A 14 -5.28 16.45 -8.74
N MET A 15 -4.50 17.41 -9.23
CA MET A 15 -3.04 17.46 -9.01
C MET A 15 -2.69 17.55 -7.53
N VAL A 16 -3.43 18.35 -6.75
CA VAL A 16 -3.24 18.45 -5.29
C VAL A 16 -3.56 17.13 -4.59
N LEU A 17 -4.67 16.47 -4.95
CA LEU A 17 -5.02 15.15 -4.40
C LEU A 17 -3.95 14.10 -4.72
N LEU A 18 -3.41 14.10 -5.95
CA LEU A 18 -2.37 13.17 -6.33
C LEU A 18 -1.04 13.48 -5.62
N LYS A 19 -0.69 14.75 -5.43
CA LYS A 19 0.47 15.15 -4.62
C LYS A 19 0.34 14.65 -3.17
N GLN A 20 -0.86 14.74 -2.59
CA GLN A 20 -1.14 14.18 -1.27
C GLN A 20 -0.97 12.65 -1.27
N ALA A 21 -1.51 11.94 -2.27
CA ALA A 21 -1.34 10.50 -2.41
C ALA A 21 0.15 10.11 -2.55
N ALA A 22 0.92 10.81 -3.37
CA ALA A 22 2.36 10.57 -3.52
C ALA A 22 3.11 10.78 -2.20
N LYS A 23 2.78 11.84 -1.44
CA LYS A 23 3.37 12.08 -0.12
C LYS A 23 3.00 10.99 0.89
N LEU A 24 1.73 10.59 0.93
CA LEU A 24 1.24 9.51 1.78
C LEU A 24 1.97 8.20 1.47
N GLY A 25 2.13 7.88 0.18
CA GLY A 25 2.82 6.69 -0.29
C GLY A 25 4.29 6.67 0.10
N ALA A 26 4.99 7.81 -0.05
CA ALA A 26 6.37 7.94 0.41
C ALA A 26 6.51 7.72 1.93
N THR A 27 5.64 8.36 2.72
CA THR A 27 5.68 8.25 4.19
C THR A 27 5.39 6.82 4.67
N PHE A 28 4.34 6.17 4.16
CA PHE A 28 4.00 4.81 4.56
C PHE A 28 4.96 3.76 3.99
N SER A 29 5.54 4.00 2.82
CA SER A 29 6.62 3.15 2.29
C SER A 29 7.87 3.23 3.18
N ALA A 30 8.24 4.42 3.65
CA ALA A 30 9.34 4.58 4.59
C ALA A 30 9.06 3.85 5.91
N ALA A 31 7.85 4.00 6.46
CA ALA A 31 7.43 3.27 7.65
C ALA A 31 7.47 1.75 7.45
N ALA A 32 7.04 1.26 6.29
CA ALA A 32 7.13 -0.16 5.94
C ALA A 32 8.57 -0.68 6.02
N VAL A 33 9.53 0.06 5.45
CA VAL A 33 10.96 -0.27 5.55
C VAL A 33 11.44 -0.23 7.00
N THR A 34 11.10 0.83 7.76
CA THR A 34 11.49 0.97 9.17
C THR A 34 10.99 -0.19 10.03
N HIS A 35 9.76 -0.65 9.81
CA HIS A 35 9.14 -1.76 10.52
C HIS A 35 9.38 -3.13 9.86
N LYS A 36 10.30 -3.20 8.89
CA LYS A 36 10.75 -4.43 8.23
C LYS A 36 9.63 -5.24 7.57
N THR A 37 8.65 -4.58 6.97
CA THR A 37 7.68 -5.19 6.06
C THR A 37 7.95 -4.77 4.61
N VAL A 38 7.14 -5.22 3.66
CA VAL A 38 7.32 -4.88 2.23
C VAL A 38 6.94 -3.43 1.94
N ALA A 39 7.85 -2.72 1.28
CA ALA A 39 7.70 -1.33 0.88
C ALA A 39 6.77 -1.17 -0.33
N TYR A 40 6.33 0.07 -0.61
CA TYR A 40 5.35 0.31 -1.67
C TYR A 40 6.02 0.32 -3.03
N ALA A 41 5.68 -0.66 -3.88
CA ALA A 41 6.16 -0.74 -5.26
C ALA A 41 5.78 0.50 -6.09
N SER A 42 4.64 1.13 -5.81
CA SER A 42 4.21 2.35 -6.50
C SER A 42 5.05 3.58 -6.13
N HIS A 43 5.79 3.53 -5.03
CA HIS A 43 6.73 4.58 -4.62
C HIS A 43 8.19 4.26 -4.98
N LEU A 44 8.60 2.99 -4.89
CA LEU A 44 9.98 2.59 -5.15
C LEU A 44 10.24 2.24 -6.62
N GLY A 45 9.23 1.75 -7.34
CA GLY A 45 9.36 1.10 -8.65
C GLY A 45 9.31 -0.43 -8.53
N PRO A 46 8.33 -1.11 -9.16
CA PRO A 46 8.11 -2.55 -8.97
C PRO A 46 9.21 -3.43 -9.56
N ALA A 47 9.75 -3.06 -10.72
CA ALA A 47 10.78 -3.83 -11.43
C ALA A 47 12.19 -3.28 -11.20
N LYS A 48 12.32 -1.95 -11.14
CA LYS A 48 13.58 -1.23 -10.95
C LYS A 48 13.32 0.02 -10.10
N ALA A 49 14.25 0.29 -9.18
CA ALA A 49 14.18 1.48 -8.35
C ALA A 49 14.11 2.75 -9.20
N ASN A 50 13.18 3.65 -8.86
CA ASN A 50 12.92 4.91 -9.56
C ASN A 50 12.60 4.72 -11.05
N ALA A 51 11.84 3.69 -11.40
CA ALA A 51 11.36 3.49 -12.75
C ALA A 51 9.92 2.96 -12.76
N SER A 52 9.22 3.23 -13.84
CA SER A 52 7.88 2.76 -14.14
C SER A 52 7.68 2.58 -15.64
N VAL A 53 6.58 1.96 -16.03
CA VAL A 53 6.14 1.88 -17.43
C VAL A 53 5.91 3.28 -18.01
N LEU A 54 5.45 4.24 -17.21
CA LEU A 54 5.19 5.62 -17.63
C LEU A 54 6.47 6.45 -17.74
N ASP A 55 7.49 6.16 -16.93
CA ASP A 55 8.74 6.90 -16.87
C ASP A 55 9.90 6.02 -16.39
N GLU A 56 10.92 5.83 -17.23
CA GLU A 56 12.10 5.02 -16.88
C GLU A 56 12.97 5.61 -15.76
N LYS A 57 12.70 6.86 -15.36
CA LYS A 57 13.46 7.63 -14.36
C LYS A 57 12.63 8.02 -13.14
N ALA A 58 11.35 7.63 -13.09
CA ALA A 58 10.50 7.85 -11.94
C ALA A 58 9.64 6.63 -11.62
N ALA A 59 9.48 6.34 -10.32
CA ALA A 59 8.54 5.32 -9.85
C ALA A 59 7.08 5.67 -10.20
N PRO A 60 6.14 4.71 -10.15
CA PRO A 60 4.79 4.90 -10.69
C PRO A 60 4.02 6.13 -10.17
N LEU A 61 3.97 6.35 -8.85
CA LEU A 61 3.25 7.49 -8.27
C LEU A 61 3.89 8.85 -8.65
N PRO A 62 5.20 9.07 -8.48
CA PRO A 62 5.86 10.28 -8.98
C PRO A 62 5.72 10.49 -10.49
N ALA A 63 5.85 9.43 -11.29
CA ALA A 63 5.69 9.51 -12.75
C ALA A 63 4.28 9.98 -13.13
N PHE A 64 3.26 9.41 -12.49
CA PHE A 64 1.87 9.81 -12.69
C PHE A 64 1.63 11.26 -12.27
N GLN A 65 2.22 11.69 -11.14
CA GLN A 65 2.15 13.08 -10.68
C GLN A 65 2.76 14.06 -11.66
N THR A 66 3.97 13.79 -12.17
CA THR A 66 4.61 14.62 -13.20
C THR A 66 3.74 14.70 -14.44
N SER A 67 3.22 13.56 -14.90
CA SER A 67 2.44 13.51 -16.13
C SER A 67 1.16 14.34 -16.06
N VAL A 68 0.39 14.25 -14.97
CA VAL A 68 -0.84 15.07 -14.80
C VAL A 68 -0.55 16.54 -14.52
N SER A 69 0.70 16.90 -14.19
CA SER A 69 1.14 18.28 -13.93
C SER A 69 1.71 18.96 -15.18
N GLY A 70 1.46 18.40 -16.36
CA GLY A 70 2.02 18.91 -17.61
C GLY A 70 1.55 20.33 -17.96
N MET A 71 2.47 21.12 -18.50
CA MET A 71 2.26 22.49 -18.99
C MET A 71 2.67 22.52 -20.47
N LEU A 72 1.72 22.29 -21.37
CA LEU A 72 1.97 22.07 -22.79
C LEU A 72 1.72 23.33 -23.62
N SER A 73 2.38 23.46 -24.78
CA SER A 73 2.17 24.58 -25.70
C SER A 73 0.68 24.83 -26.00
N GLN A 74 0.28 26.10 -25.91
CA GLN A 74 -1.06 26.56 -26.27
C GLN A 74 -1.25 26.82 -27.77
N GLU A 75 -0.18 26.75 -28.57
CA GLU A 75 -0.19 27.17 -29.97
C GLU A 75 -1.10 26.28 -30.84
N ASN A 76 -0.93 24.97 -30.74
CA ASN A 76 -1.74 23.96 -31.42
C ASN A 76 -1.44 22.55 -30.85
N THR A 77 -2.27 21.58 -31.23
CA THR A 77 -2.15 20.19 -30.75
C THR A 77 -0.84 19.50 -31.18
N ALA A 78 -0.26 19.88 -32.32
CA ALA A 78 1.02 19.31 -32.77
C ALA A 78 2.19 19.83 -31.93
N ALA A 79 2.19 21.11 -31.58
CA ALA A 79 3.16 21.70 -30.65
C ALA A 79 3.02 21.10 -29.25
N ALA A 80 1.79 20.99 -28.73
CA ALA A 80 1.51 20.36 -27.44
C ALA A 80 2.02 18.91 -27.37
N ARG A 81 1.80 18.11 -28.44
CA ARG A 81 2.30 16.73 -28.52
C ARG A 81 3.83 16.63 -28.56
N ARG A 82 4.51 17.60 -29.18
CA ARG A 82 5.98 17.65 -29.17
C ARG A 82 6.51 17.99 -27.77
N ASP A 83 5.90 18.96 -27.11
CA ASP A 83 6.27 19.37 -25.75
C ASP A 83 6.06 18.25 -24.73
N ALA A 84 4.99 17.46 -24.89
CA ALA A 84 4.60 16.40 -23.96
C ALA A 84 5.71 15.37 -23.70
N ALA A 85 6.55 15.07 -24.69
CA ALA A 85 7.70 14.17 -24.53
C ALA A 85 8.72 14.67 -23.49
N GLY A 86 8.83 15.99 -23.30
CA GLY A 86 9.68 16.61 -22.30
C GLY A 86 9.06 16.66 -20.91
N LYS A 87 7.79 16.28 -20.76
CA LYS A 87 7.00 16.36 -19.52
C LYS A 87 7.18 17.69 -18.76
N PRO A 88 7.08 18.85 -19.44
CA PRO A 88 7.27 20.14 -18.80
C PRO A 88 6.19 20.38 -17.75
N THR A 89 6.56 20.84 -16.55
CA THR A 89 5.61 21.14 -15.46
C THR A 89 5.64 22.59 -15.00
N SER A 90 6.59 23.38 -15.53
CA SER A 90 6.70 24.80 -15.21
C SER A 90 5.62 25.61 -15.94
N PRO A 91 4.92 26.52 -15.25
CA PRO A 91 3.96 27.40 -15.89
C PRO A 91 4.67 28.42 -16.80
N GLY A 92 3.95 28.94 -17.79
CA GLY A 92 4.40 29.99 -18.69
C GLY A 92 3.25 30.57 -19.49
N ASP A 93 3.41 31.81 -19.97
CA ASP A 93 2.37 32.54 -20.71
C ASP A 93 1.97 31.84 -22.01
N ASP A 94 2.84 30.97 -22.54
CA ASP A 94 2.64 30.15 -23.75
C ASP A 94 2.15 28.72 -23.46
N LYS A 95 1.85 28.39 -22.20
CA LYS A 95 1.50 27.03 -21.75
C LYS A 95 0.09 26.93 -21.19
N LEU A 96 -0.54 25.78 -21.42
CA LEU A 96 -1.81 25.38 -20.78
C LEU A 96 -1.61 24.09 -19.96
N PRO A 97 -2.32 23.95 -18.83
CA PRO A 97 -2.30 22.72 -18.05
C PRO A 97 -2.95 21.57 -18.82
N HIS A 98 -2.21 20.47 -19.01
CA HIS A 98 -2.70 19.25 -19.64
C HIS A 98 -1.78 18.06 -19.31
N SER A 99 -2.30 16.83 -19.29
CA SER A 99 -1.46 15.64 -19.10
C SER A 99 -0.42 15.50 -20.22
N SER A 100 0.82 15.17 -19.84
CA SER A 100 1.93 14.92 -20.78
C SER A 100 1.91 13.50 -21.36
N ASP A 101 1.15 12.58 -20.76
CA ASP A 101 0.93 11.24 -21.28
C ASP A 101 -0.57 10.95 -21.45
N ALA A 102 -0.88 9.83 -22.10
CA ALA A 102 -2.25 9.36 -22.31
C ALA A 102 -2.84 8.79 -21.00
N ILE A 103 -3.32 9.68 -20.14
CA ILE A 103 -3.84 9.37 -18.81
C ILE A 103 -5.34 9.68 -18.74
N ILE A 104 -6.08 8.81 -18.04
CA ILE A 104 -7.42 9.12 -17.56
C ILE A 104 -7.29 9.50 -16.09
N ALA A 105 -7.62 10.76 -15.77
CA ALA A 105 -7.68 11.25 -14.40
C ALA A 105 -9.12 11.63 -14.06
N ILE A 106 -9.67 11.05 -12.99
CA ILE A 106 -11.00 11.36 -12.48
C ILE A 106 -10.82 11.98 -11.10
N ALA A 107 -11.23 13.24 -10.93
CA ALA A 107 -11.21 13.95 -9.67
C ALA A 107 -12.63 14.42 -9.32
N ALA A 108 -13.01 14.27 -8.06
CA ALA A 108 -14.29 14.74 -7.55
C ALA A 108 -14.07 15.56 -6.28
N ARG A 109 -14.62 16.79 -6.24
CA ARG A 109 -14.48 17.68 -5.08
C ARG A 109 -15.22 17.18 -3.84
N ALA A 110 -16.40 16.59 -4.03
CA ALA A 110 -17.25 16.10 -2.94
C ALA A 110 -17.05 14.60 -2.72
N GLY A 111 -17.40 13.77 -3.70
CA GLY A 111 -17.24 12.32 -3.62
C GLY A 111 -17.32 11.67 -4.99
N LEU A 112 -16.75 10.46 -5.08
CA LEU A 112 -16.78 9.61 -6.27
C LEU A 112 -17.37 8.25 -5.87
N GLY A 113 -18.50 7.89 -6.47
CA GLY A 113 -19.10 6.57 -6.33
C GLY A 113 -18.89 5.74 -7.59
N VAL A 114 -18.40 4.52 -7.45
CA VAL A 114 -18.32 3.54 -8.54
C VAL A 114 -19.14 2.33 -8.11
N LEU A 115 -20.24 2.08 -8.81
CA LEU A 115 -21.20 1.02 -8.49
C LEU A 115 -21.49 0.19 -9.73
N ALA A 116 -21.66 -1.11 -9.56
CA ALA A 116 -22.10 -2.02 -10.61
C ALA A 116 -23.12 -3.00 -10.04
N GLY A 117 -24.14 -3.35 -10.82
CA GLY A 117 -25.14 -4.34 -10.42
C GLY A 117 -24.64 -5.79 -10.49
N GLN A 118 -23.47 -6.02 -11.09
CA GLN A 118 -22.83 -7.33 -11.19
C GLN A 118 -21.40 -7.23 -10.65
N ASP A 119 -20.46 -6.72 -11.45
CA ASP A 119 -19.04 -6.79 -11.13
C ASP A 119 -18.31 -5.45 -11.31
N ILE A 120 -17.31 -5.22 -10.46
CA ILE A 120 -16.25 -4.22 -10.67
C ILE A 120 -14.94 -4.98 -10.77
N GLN A 121 -14.18 -4.77 -11.85
CA GLN A 121 -12.87 -5.38 -12.05
C GLN A 121 -11.81 -4.29 -12.21
N LEU A 122 -10.73 -4.43 -11.43
CA LEU A 122 -9.53 -3.58 -11.53
C LEU A 122 -8.35 -4.47 -11.90
N VAL A 123 -7.91 -4.38 -13.16
CA VAL A 123 -6.79 -5.15 -13.70
C VAL A 123 -5.75 -4.17 -14.21
N ASN A 124 -4.51 -4.29 -13.72
CA ASN A 124 -3.39 -3.43 -14.10
C ASN A 124 -2.16 -4.27 -14.46
N GLY A 125 -1.23 -3.69 -15.21
CA GLY A 125 0.03 -4.35 -15.60
C GLY A 125 1.25 -3.96 -14.76
N GLU A 126 1.11 -3.07 -13.78
CA GLU A 126 2.25 -2.54 -13.01
C GLU A 126 1.92 -2.39 -11.52
N THR A 127 1.16 -1.35 -11.14
CA THR A 127 0.73 -1.17 -9.75
C THR A 127 -0.72 -0.67 -9.66
N THR A 128 -1.41 -1.08 -8.60
CA THR A 128 -2.65 -0.46 -8.12
C THR A 128 -2.39 0.08 -6.71
N SER A 129 -2.80 1.31 -6.44
CA SER A 129 -2.72 1.93 -5.10
C SER A 129 -4.11 2.39 -4.66
N LEU A 130 -4.56 1.93 -3.48
CA LEU A 130 -5.76 2.43 -2.81
C LEU A 130 -5.30 3.16 -1.55
N MET A 131 -5.59 4.46 -1.46
CA MET A 131 -5.00 5.33 -0.46
C MET A 131 -6.07 6.27 0.08
N SER A 132 -6.25 6.25 1.40
CA SER A 132 -7.19 7.12 2.09
C SER A 132 -6.43 8.00 3.08
N GLY A 133 -6.85 9.26 3.21
CA GLY A 133 -6.35 10.14 4.26
C GLY A 133 -6.92 9.81 5.66
N GLN A 134 -7.98 9.01 5.71
CA GLN A 134 -8.64 8.49 6.91
C GLN A 134 -8.78 6.96 6.74
N ASP A 135 -9.96 6.39 7.01
CA ASP A 135 -10.18 4.94 6.96
C ASP A 135 -10.24 4.37 5.53
N THR A 136 -9.84 3.10 5.41
CA THR A 136 -10.08 2.27 4.23
C THR A 136 -10.79 1.00 4.68
N GLN A 137 -11.86 0.61 3.99
CA GLN A 137 -12.67 -0.54 4.38
C GLN A 137 -12.80 -1.51 3.21
N PHE A 138 -12.68 -2.80 3.50
CA PHE A 138 -12.98 -3.88 2.58
C PHE A 138 -14.06 -4.75 3.21
N VAL A 139 -15.25 -4.74 2.61
CA VAL A 139 -16.42 -5.45 3.14
C VAL A 139 -16.94 -6.38 2.07
N GLY A 140 -17.10 -7.67 2.41
CA GLY A 140 -17.64 -8.69 1.52
C GLY A 140 -18.75 -9.48 2.23
N GLY A 141 -19.84 -9.76 1.51
CA GLY A 141 -20.90 -10.65 2.00
C GLY A 141 -20.53 -12.15 1.94
N GLY A 142 -19.43 -12.48 1.27
CA GLY A 142 -18.89 -13.83 1.11
C GLY A 142 -17.44 -13.92 1.59
N GLN A 143 -16.54 -14.40 0.73
CA GLN A 143 -15.12 -14.56 1.05
C GLN A 143 -14.30 -13.34 0.61
N LEU A 144 -13.45 -12.82 1.50
CA LEU A 144 -12.36 -11.92 1.13
C LEU A 144 -11.11 -12.76 0.84
N ARG A 145 -10.47 -12.54 -0.31
CA ARG A 145 -9.26 -13.27 -0.72
C ARG A 145 -8.15 -12.29 -1.06
N VAL A 146 -6.95 -12.57 -0.54
CA VAL A 146 -5.73 -11.80 -0.81
C VAL A 146 -4.65 -12.79 -1.20
N HIS A 147 -4.15 -12.66 -2.43
CA HIS A 147 -3.11 -13.53 -2.98
C HIS A 147 -2.00 -12.66 -3.56
N SER A 148 -0.75 -13.09 -3.38
CA SER A 148 0.44 -12.45 -3.94
C SER A 148 1.38 -13.53 -4.46
N GLY A 149 2.02 -13.28 -5.60
CA GLY A 149 3.09 -14.15 -6.14
C GLY A 149 4.43 -13.95 -5.44
N GLN A 150 4.52 -12.97 -4.53
CA GLN A 150 5.72 -12.67 -3.76
C GLN A 150 5.38 -12.60 -2.28
N ALA A 151 5.15 -11.40 -1.76
CA ALA A 151 4.93 -11.16 -0.34
C ALA A 151 3.59 -10.45 -0.11
N ILE A 152 3.04 -10.66 1.09
CA ILE A 152 1.93 -9.88 1.66
C ILE A 152 2.49 -9.17 2.88
N GLY A 153 2.44 -7.84 2.89
CA GLY A 153 2.79 -7.03 4.06
C GLY A 153 1.55 -6.43 4.71
N ALA A 154 1.51 -6.48 6.03
CA ALA A 154 0.53 -5.76 6.84
C ALA A 154 1.27 -4.97 7.91
N LEU A 155 1.02 -3.66 7.96
CA LEU A 155 1.59 -2.76 8.95
C LEU A 155 0.48 -1.86 9.48
N ALA A 156 0.38 -1.77 10.79
CA ALA A 156 -0.62 -0.97 11.48
C ALA A 156 -0.01 -0.32 12.73
N GLY A 157 -0.68 0.70 13.28
CA GLY A 157 -0.21 1.40 14.48
C GLY A 157 1.00 2.32 14.28
N VAL A 158 1.40 2.63 13.04
CA VAL A 158 2.61 3.44 12.72
C VAL A 158 2.56 4.85 13.32
N VAL A 159 1.41 5.51 13.18
CA VAL A 159 1.21 6.88 13.69
C VAL A 159 0.69 6.84 15.12
N LYS A 160 -0.30 5.98 15.36
CA LYS A 160 -0.93 5.74 16.65
C LYS A 160 -1.65 4.40 16.58
N ALA A 161 -1.73 3.69 17.71
CA ALA A 161 -2.66 2.56 17.85
C ALA A 161 -4.13 3.03 17.75
N GLY A 162 -5.01 2.10 17.39
CA GLY A 162 -6.44 2.32 17.38
C GLY A 162 -7.04 2.36 18.80
N GLU A 163 -8.36 2.17 18.88
CA GLU A 163 -9.06 2.03 20.15
C GLU A 163 -8.47 0.91 21.00
N ASN A 164 -8.55 1.06 22.33
CA ASN A 164 -7.98 0.12 23.30
C ASN A 164 -6.47 -0.15 23.13
N ASN A 165 -5.74 0.79 22.48
CA ASN A 165 -4.31 0.67 22.19
C ASN A 165 -3.96 -0.55 21.30
N ILE A 166 -4.89 -0.96 20.43
CA ILE A 166 -4.69 -2.10 19.51
C ILE A 166 -4.05 -1.61 18.20
N GLY A 167 -2.90 -2.18 17.85
CA GLY A 167 -2.24 -1.95 16.57
C GLY A 167 -2.84 -2.77 15.43
N LEU A 168 -3.05 -4.08 15.65
CA LEU A 168 -3.60 -5.02 14.67
C LEU A 168 -4.55 -5.99 15.38
N GLN A 169 -5.70 -6.26 14.78
CA GLN A 169 -6.69 -7.22 15.28
C GLN A 169 -7.11 -8.19 14.18
N LEU A 170 -7.08 -9.49 14.48
CA LEU A 170 -7.47 -10.58 13.57
C LEU A 170 -8.37 -11.53 14.35
N ILE A 171 -9.66 -11.57 14.03
CA ILE A 171 -10.68 -12.32 14.78
C ILE A 171 -11.54 -13.14 13.84
N ALA A 172 -11.70 -14.43 14.14
CA ALA A 172 -12.73 -15.29 13.57
C ALA A 172 -13.83 -15.49 14.63
N ALA A 173 -15.04 -15.01 14.36
CA ALA A 173 -16.17 -15.16 15.28
C ALA A 173 -16.63 -16.62 15.44
N LYS A 174 -16.34 -17.45 14.43
CA LYS A 174 -16.66 -18.88 14.41
C LYS A 174 -15.53 -19.61 13.70
N GLN A 175 -15.34 -20.87 14.09
CA GLN A 175 -14.36 -21.78 13.50
C GLN A 175 -12.91 -21.30 13.67
N ALA A 176 -11.98 -22.10 13.15
CA ALA A 176 -10.55 -21.95 13.41
C ALA A 176 -9.92 -20.75 12.68
N ILE A 177 -8.87 -20.21 13.29
CA ILE A 177 -7.84 -19.42 12.61
C ILE A 177 -6.67 -20.38 12.35
N ASP A 178 -6.23 -20.48 11.10
CA ASP A 178 -5.11 -21.33 10.69
C ASP A 178 -3.98 -20.45 10.12
N LEU A 179 -2.79 -20.54 10.72
CA LEU A 179 -1.60 -19.75 10.37
C LEU A 179 -0.42 -20.70 10.17
N GLN A 180 0.15 -20.69 8.97
CA GLN A 180 1.22 -21.63 8.59
C GLN A 180 2.34 -20.92 7.83
N ALA A 181 3.58 -21.28 8.17
CA ALA A 181 4.74 -21.10 7.30
C ALA A 181 5.13 -22.49 6.80
N GLN A 182 4.64 -22.86 5.60
CA GLN A 182 4.70 -24.26 5.12
C GLN A 182 6.11 -24.71 4.69
N ALA A 183 6.98 -23.76 4.35
CA ALA A 183 8.31 -24.04 3.83
C ALA A 183 9.45 -23.43 4.66
N ASP A 184 9.14 -22.63 5.68
CA ASP A 184 10.14 -21.91 6.47
C ASP A 184 9.58 -21.54 7.87
N VAL A 185 10.31 -20.72 8.62
CA VAL A 185 10.00 -20.27 9.97
C VAL A 185 8.73 -19.41 10.04
N LEU A 186 7.89 -19.70 11.05
CA LEU A 186 6.89 -18.78 11.57
C LEU A 186 7.46 -18.06 12.81
N ASN A 187 7.60 -16.74 12.73
CA ASN A 187 8.09 -15.90 13.83
C ASN A 187 6.94 -15.12 14.48
N VAL A 188 6.83 -15.20 15.82
CA VAL A 188 5.93 -14.37 16.63
C VAL A 188 6.76 -13.69 17.72
N GLN A 189 6.80 -12.36 17.71
CA GLN A 189 7.66 -11.57 18.59
C GLN A 189 6.90 -10.34 19.11
N ALA A 190 7.11 -10.01 20.39
CA ALA A 190 6.62 -8.80 21.02
C ALA A 190 7.72 -8.17 21.89
N ARG A 191 7.70 -6.84 22.05
CA ARG A 191 8.59 -6.14 22.99
C ARG A 191 8.20 -6.42 24.45
N GLU A 192 6.90 -6.53 24.69
CA GLU A 192 6.31 -6.73 26.00
C GLU A 192 5.76 -8.16 26.07
N GLU A 193 4.50 -8.32 26.46
CA GLU A 193 3.93 -9.63 26.74
C GLU A 193 3.44 -10.35 25.48
N VAL A 194 3.55 -11.69 25.50
CA VAL A 194 2.85 -12.59 24.57
C VAL A 194 1.95 -13.51 25.40
N ASN A 195 0.63 -13.36 25.24
CA ASN A 195 -0.37 -14.19 25.90
C ASN A 195 -0.95 -15.21 24.92
N ILE A 196 -0.87 -16.50 25.25
CA ILE A 196 -1.49 -17.59 24.50
C ILE A 196 -2.44 -18.30 25.46
N VAL A 197 -3.74 -18.27 25.15
CA VAL A 197 -4.79 -18.73 26.07
C VAL A 197 -5.80 -19.58 25.32
N SER A 198 -6.12 -20.75 25.89
CA SER A 198 -7.31 -21.54 25.54
C SER A 198 -8.31 -21.41 26.69
N ALA A 199 -9.49 -20.84 26.43
CA ALA A 199 -10.46 -20.56 27.48
C ALA A 199 -11.18 -21.81 28.01
N ALA A 200 -11.27 -22.87 27.20
CA ALA A 200 -12.09 -24.05 27.52
C ALA A 200 -11.38 -25.39 27.31
N ALA A 201 -10.23 -25.43 26.64
CA ALA A 201 -9.55 -26.66 26.26
C ALA A 201 -8.04 -26.56 26.57
N HIS A 202 -7.22 -27.21 25.75
CA HIS A 202 -5.77 -27.27 25.92
C HIS A 202 -5.04 -26.32 24.95
N ILE A 203 -3.75 -26.16 25.18
CA ILE A 203 -2.79 -25.61 24.22
C ILE A 203 -1.78 -26.73 23.95
N ASP A 204 -1.70 -27.17 22.70
CA ASP A 204 -0.79 -28.23 22.27
C ASP A 204 0.43 -27.66 21.57
N TRP A 205 1.60 -28.12 21.99
CA TRP A 205 2.88 -27.84 21.35
C TRP A 205 3.50 -29.14 20.89
N ALA A 206 3.75 -29.26 19.59
CA ALA A 206 4.41 -30.41 19.00
C ALA A 206 5.55 -29.92 18.11
N ALA A 207 6.72 -30.54 18.26
CA ALA A 207 7.88 -30.28 17.42
C ALA A 207 8.58 -31.59 17.08
N ALA A 208 9.02 -31.74 15.84
CA ALA A 208 9.72 -32.96 15.39
C ALA A 208 11.12 -33.12 15.99
N LYS A 209 11.75 -32.02 16.41
CA LYS A 209 13.12 -32.02 16.94
C LYS A 209 13.17 -31.62 18.41
N SER A 210 12.72 -30.41 18.75
CA SER A 210 12.85 -29.89 20.11
C SER A 210 11.81 -28.80 20.40
N ILE A 211 11.38 -28.73 21.67
CA ILE A 211 10.66 -27.59 22.25
C ILE A 211 11.58 -26.97 23.32
N ARG A 212 11.79 -25.65 23.26
CA ARG A 212 12.68 -24.92 24.18
C ARG A 212 12.00 -23.68 24.74
N LEU A 213 11.99 -23.57 26.06
CA LEU A 213 11.59 -22.38 26.80
C LEU A 213 12.83 -21.85 27.49
N SER A 214 13.18 -20.58 27.29
CA SER A 214 14.43 -20.05 27.82
C SER A 214 14.26 -18.59 28.24
N THR A 215 14.95 -18.22 29.31
CA THR A 215 14.99 -16.84 29.81
C THR A 215 16.38 -16.24 29.61
N ALA A 216 16.46 -14.91 29.58
CA ALA A 216 17.74 -14.21 29.53
C ALA A 216 18.65 -14.52 30.75
N GLY A 217 18.06 -14.89 31.90
CA GLY A 217 18.79 -15.29 33.11
C GLY A 217 19.34 -16.73 33.07
N GLY A 218 19.17 -17.44 31.96
CA GLY A 218 19.73 -18.79 31.77
C GLY A 218 18.83 -19.95 32.24
N ALA A 219 17.70 -19.67 32.92
CA ALA A 219 16.71 -20.71 33.19
C ALA A 219 16.13 -21.25 31.88
N ASN A 220 16.04 -22.57 31.75
CA ASN A 220 15.58 -23.23 30.53
C ASN A 220 14.72 -24.46 30.85
N ILE A 221 13.82 -24.82 29.94
CA ILE A 221 13.19 -26.13 29.87
C ILE A 221 13.32 -26.59 28.42
N THR A 222 13.92 -27.77 28.23
CA THR A 222 14.13 -28.35 26.90
C THR A 222 13.50 -29.74 26.83
N ILE A 223 12.67 -29.98 25.81
CA ILE A 223 12.13 -31.29 25.45
C ILE A 223 12.78 -31.72 24.15
N GLU A 224 13.60 -32.76 24.18
CA GLU A 224 14.38 -33.24 23.01
C GLU A 224 14.78 -34.71 23.21
N GLY A 225 14.72 -35.51 22.14
CA GLY A 225 15.19 -36.91 22.16
C GLY A 225 14.48 -37.81 23.18
N GLY A 226 13.22 -37.51 23.53
CA GLY A 226 12.44 -38.25 24.53
C GLY A 226 12.71 -37.85 25.99
N ASN A 227 13.56 -36.85 26.23
CA ASN A 227 13.91 -36.37 27.57
C ASN A 227 13.35 -34.97 27.84
N ILE A 228 13.25 -34.62 29.12
CA ILE A 228 12.99 -33.26 29.62
C ILE A 228 14.22 -32.82 30.43
N THR A 229 14.77 -31.65 30.12
CA THR A 229 15.88 -31.02 30.85
C THR A 229 15.42 -29.67 31.41
N VAL A 230 15.81 -29.36 32.65
CA VAL A 230 15.50 -28.12 33.38
C VAL A 230 16.80 -27.53 33.91
#